data_AF-A0A811R9A9-F1
#
_entry.id   AF-A0A811R9A9-F1
#
_cell.length_a   1.000
_cell.length_b   1.000
_cell.length_c   1.000
_cell.angle_alpha   90.00
_cell.angle_beta   90.00
_cell.angle_gamma   90.00
#
_symmetry.space_group_name_H-M   'P 1'
#
loop_
_entity.id
_entity.type
_entity.pdbx_description
1 polymer ?
#
loop_
_entity_poly.entity_id
_entity_poly.type
_entity_poly.pdbx_seq_one_letter_code
_entity_poly.pdbx_strand_id
1 'polypeptide(L)'
;MARLSGDLLAAAERYQLVERMRPLCENLLCELITQENAAATLELARRHGRPELRAFCLDYMTSPGVFKAVVASEGYQALPADALRDIITQVAH
;
A
#
# COMPACT_ATOMS: atom_id res chain seq x y z
N MET A 1 -2.26 1.56 15.08
CA MET A 1 -0.96 2.27 15.18
C MET A 1 -0.30 2.37 13.80
N ALA A 2 -0.95 3.00 12.81
CA ALA A 2 -0.45 3.10 11.43
C ALA A 2 -0.06 4.53 11.01
N ARG A 3 -0.28 5.53 11.88
CA ARG A 3 0.01 6.94 11.57
C ARG A 3 1.51 7.23 11.59
N LEU A 4 2.24 6.60 12.52
CA LEU A 4 3.67 6.85 12.68
C LEU A 4 4.48 6.43 11.45
N SER A 5 4.11 5.33 10.79
CA SER A 5 4.80 4.87 9.57
C SER A 5 4.48 5.75 8.35
N GLY A 6 3.23 6.21 8.20
CA GLY A 6 2.85 7.16 7.15
C GLY A 6 3.51 8.52 7.32
N ASP A 7 3.50 9.06 8.53
CA ASP A 7 4.10 10.36 8.86
C ASP A 7 5.63 10.34 8.70
N LEU A 8 6.28 9.22 9.06
CA LEU A 8 7.72 9.05 8.87
C LEU A 8 8.11 9.01 7.38
N LEU A 9 7.31 8.34 6.55
CA LEU A 9 7.56 8.30 5.11
C LEU A 9 7.37 9.69 4.48
N ALA A 10 6.28 10.38 4.82
CA ALA A 10 6.01 11.73 4.33
C ALA A 10 7.11 12.72 4.75
N ALA A 11 7.67 12.57 5.95
CA ALA A 11 8.83 13.33 6.40
C ALA A 11 10.09 12.96 5.60
N ALA A 12 10.38 11.68 5.42
CA ALA A 12 11.55 11.22 4.68
C ALA A 12 11.60 11.78 3.25
N GLU A 13 10.46 11.75 2.55
CA GLU A 13 10.29 12.34 1.21
C GLU A 13 10.50 13.85 1.17
N ARG A 14 9.97 14.55 2.17
CA ARG A 14 10.07 16.01 2.27
C ARG A 14 11.49 16.49 2.58
N TYR A 15 12.31 15.67 3.23
CA TYR A 15 13.68 16.01 3.65
C TYR A 15 14.78 15.40 2.77
N GLN A 16 14.47 14.77 1.64
CA GLN A 16 15.47 14.19 0.71
C GLN A 16 16.39 13.13 1.37
N LEU A 17 16.03 12.62 2.55
CA LEU A 17 16.68 11.49 3.26
C LEU A 17 16.27 10.12 2.67
N VAL A 18 15.77 10.17 1.44
CA VAL A 18 14.88 9.22 0.77
C VAL A 18 15.62 7.95 0.35
N GLU A 19 16.88 8.05 -0.05
CA GLU A 19 17.65 6.91 -0.57
C GLU A 19 17.94 5.82 0.47
N ARG A 20 18.19 6.16 1.74
CA ARG A 20 18.55 5.17 2.77
C ARG A 20 17.40 4.75 3.68
N MET A 21 16.38 5.60 3.86
CA MET A 21 15.25 5.32 4.75
C MET A 21 14.05 4.71 4.03
N ARG A 22 13.89 4.89 2.71
CA ARG A 22 12.79 4.29 1.93
C ARG A 22 12.68 2.78 2.08
N PRO A 23 13.74 1.97 1.84
CA PRO A 23 13.60 0.52 1.91
C PRO A 23 13.26 0.03 3.32
N LEU A 24 13.72 0.73 4.37
CA LEU A 24 13.33 0.42 5.76
C LEU A 24 11.84 0.69 6.01
N CYS A 25 11.31 1.78 5.47
CA CYS A 25 9.89 2.10 5.57
C CYS A 25 9.02 1.15 4.73
N GLU A 26 9.50 0.75 3.55
CA GLU A 26 8.82 -0.24 2.71
C GLU A 26 8.77 -1.61 3.40
N ASN A 27 9.90 -2.09 3.94
CA ASN A 27 9.93 -3.35 4.70
C ASN A 27 8.99 -3.31 5.91
N LEU A 28 9.02 -2.22 6.68
CA LEU A 28 8.12 -2.05 7.82
C LEU A 28 6.64 -2.02 7.39
N LEU A 29 6.32 -1.37 6.27
CA LEU A 29 4.97 -1.36 5.74
C LEU A 29 4.54 -2.75 5.26
N CYS A 30 5.43 -3.52 4.62
CA CYS A 30 5.16 -4.91 4.25
C CYS A 30 4.86 -5.79 5.47
N GLU A 31 5.58 -5.63 6.58
CA GLU A 31 5.36 -6.38 7.82
C GLU A 31 4.07 -5.98 8.55
N LEU A 32 3.65 -4.72 8.41
CA LEU A 32 2.49 -4.16 9.10
C LEU A 32 1.21 -4.18 8.25
N ILE A 33 1.25 -4.72 7.04
CA ILE A 33 0.06 -4.81 6.18
C ILE A 33 -0.99 -5.74 6.82
N THR A 34 -2.20 -5.21 6.92
CA THR A 34 -3.41 -5.90 7.38
C THR A 34 -4.54 -5.67 6.38
N GLN A 35 -5.63 -6.38 6.56
CA GLN A 35 -6.81 -6.34 5.69
C GLN A 35 -7.42 -4.93 5.63
N GLU A 36 -7.30 -4.15 6.72
CA GLU A 36 -7.85 -2.82 6.88
C GLU A 36 -6.95 -1.71 6.31
N ASN A 37 -5.64 -1.94 6.27
CA ASN A 37 -4.66 -0.93 5.87
C ASN A 37 -4.02 -1.19 4.49
N ALA A 38 -4.24 -2.37 3.90
CA ALA A 38 -3.67 -2.76 2.61
C ALA A 38 -4.06 -1.78 1.48
N ALA A 39 -5.33 -1.37 1.43
CA ALA A 39 -5.82 -0.39 0.46
C ALA A 39 -5.17 0.99 0.62
N ALA A 40 -5.06 1.49 1.86
CA ALA A 40 -4.39 2.77 2.12
C ALA A 40 -2.89 2.72 1.77
N THR A 41 -2.25 1.58 2.03
CA THR A 41 -0.82 1.37 1.75
C THR A 41 -0.57 1.24 0.24
N LEU A 42 -1.48 0.63 -0.52
CA LEU A 42 -1.44 0.60 -1.97
C LEU A 42 -1.47 2.01 -2.58
N GLU A 43 -2.39 2.86 -2.14
CA GLU A 43 -2.49 4.24 -2.64
C GLU A 43 -1.25 5.06 -2.26
N LEU A 44 -0.70 4.85 -1.07
CA LEU A 44 0.57 5.43 -0.66
C LEU A 44 1.72 4.95 -1.58
N ALA A 45 1.83 3.65 -1.86
CA ALA A 45 2.86 3.12 -2.75
C ALA A 45 2.74 3.71 -4.17
N ARG A 46 1.51 3.85 -4.68
CA ARG A 46 1.21 4.40 -6.00
C ARG A 46 1.57 5.89 -6.11
N ARG A 47 1.13 6.71 -5.15
CA ARG A 47 1.41 8.17 -5.14
C ARG A 47 2.89 8.49 -5.09
N HIS A 48 3.64 7.67 -4.38
CA HIS A 48 5.05 7.88 -4.09
C HIS A 48 5.98 7.13 -5.06
N GLY A 49 5.44 6.48 -6.09
CA GLY A 49 6.23 5.81 -7.12
C GLY A 49 7.08 4.65 -6.58
N ARG A 50 6.52 3.84 -5.67
CA ARG A 50 7.21 2.70 -5.02
C ARG A 50 6.72 1.37 -5.60
N PRO A 51 7.34 0.88 -6.71
CA PRO A 51 6.80 -0.24 -7.47
C PRO A 51 6.80 -1.56 -6.71
N GLU A 52 7.83 -1.82 -5.89
CA GLU A 52 7.95 -3.08 -5.12
C GLU A 52 6.86 -3.19 -4.05
N LEU A 53 6.67 -2.12 -3.26
CA LEU A 53 5.60 -2.06 -2.27
C LEU A 53 4.21 -2.12 -2.92
N ARG A 54 4.04 -1.48 -4.09
CA ARG A 54 2.78 -1.54 -4.86
C ARG A 54 2.48 -2.97 -5.29
N ALA A 55 3.46 -3.68 -5.84
CA ALA A 55 3.29 -5.08 -6.25
C ALA A 55 2.94 -5.97 -5.05
N PHE A 56 3.66 -5.84 -3.93
CA PHE A 56 3.37 -6.58 -2.70
C PHE A 56 1.94 -6.33 -2.18
N CYS A 57 1.50 -5.06 -2.16
CA CYS A 57 0.15 -4.72 -1.74
C CYS A 57 -0.90 -5.37 -2.64
N LEU A 58 -0.70 -5.33 -3.97
CA LEU A 58 -1.60 -5.95 -4.93
C LEU A 58 -1.68 -7.46 -4.69
N ASP A 59 -0.54 -8.15 -4.59
CA ASP A 59 -0.48 -9.60 -4.38
C ASP A 59 -1.17 -10.02 -3.07
N TYR A 60 -0.93 -9.28 -1.98
CA TYR A 60 -1.59 -9.52 -0.69
C TYR A 60 -3.11 -9.35 -0.80
N MET A 61 -3.56 -8.25 -1.42
CA MET A 61 -4.98 -7.94 -1.54
C MET A 61 -5.70 -8.94 -2.45
N THR A 62 -5.08 -9.44 -3.51
CA THR A 62 -5.68 -10.40 -4.45
C THR A 62 -5.64 -11.85 -3.95
N SER A 63 -4.99 -12.12 -2.82
CA SER A 63 -4.96 -13.46 -2.23
C SER A 63 -6.38 -13.93 -1.86
N PRO A 64 -6.80 -15.17 -2.23
CA PRO A 64 -8.18 -15.65 -2.07
C PRO A 64 -8.73 -15.56 -0.64
N GLY A 65 -7.86 -15.65 0.38
CA GLY A 65 -8.25 -15.56 1.79
C GLY A 65 -8.41 -14.13 2.32
N VAL A 66 -7.79 -13.16 1.65
CA VAL A 66 -7.68 -11.76 2.11
C VAL A 66 -8.60 -10.86 1.31
N PHE A 67 -8.78 -11.12 0.01
CA PHE A 67 -9.50 -10.28 -0.92
C PHE A 67 -10.91 -9.92 -0.43
N LYS A 68 -11.68 -10.91 0.04
CA LYS A 68 -13.05 -10.69 0.51
C LYS A 68 -13.12 -9.72 1.69
N ALA A 69 -12.17 -9.80 2.61
CA ALA A 69 -12.14 -8.95 3.78
C ALA A 69 -11.62 -7.54 3.45
N VAL A 70 -10.62 -7.44 2.57
CA VAL A 70 -10.13 -6.16 2.05
C VAL A 70 -11.24 -5.41 1.32
N VAL A 71 -12.00 -6.06 0.44
CA VAL A 71 -13.12 -5.44 -0.30
C VAL A 71 -14.22 -4.94 0.65
N ALA A 72 -14.42 -5.61 1.78
CA ALA A 72 -15.37 -5.19 2.81
C ALA A 72 -14.85 -4.04 3.69
N SER A 73 -13.55 -3.71 3.64
CA SER A 73 -12.96 -2.63 4.44
C SER A 73 -13.35 -1.24 3.91
N GLU A 74 -13.49 -0.28 4.82
CA GLU A 74 -13.68 1.14 4.47
C GLU A 74 -12.52 1.68 3.64
N GLY A 75 -11.31 1.20 3.90
CA GLY A 75 -10.10 1.59 3.17
C GLY A 75 -10.17 1.25 1.68
N TYR A 76 -10.75 0.11 1.32
CA TYR A 76 -10.96 -0.29 -0.07
C TYR A 76 -12.04 0.55 -0.76
N GLN A 77 -13.15 0.84 -0.05
CA GLN A 77 -14.24 1.67 -0.57
C GLN A 77 -13.80 3.12 -0.84
N ALA A 78 -12.79 3.61 -0.12
CA ALA A 78 -12.21 4.93 -0.29
C ALA A 78 -11.15 5.02 -1.41
N LEU A 79 -10.86 3.93 -2.14
CA LEU A 79 -9.84 3.93 -3.18
C LEU A 79 -10.26 4.77 -4.39
N PRO A 80 -9.34 5.56 -4.98
CA PRO A 80 -9.60 6.25 -6.23
C PRO A 80 -9.74 5.25 -7.38
N ALA A 81 -10.51 5.62 -8.41
CA ALA A 81 -10.75 4.76 -9.58
C ALA A 81 -9.46 4.28 -10.27
N ASP A 82 -8.40 5.08 -10.25
CA ASP A 82 -7.09 4.70 -10.79
C ASP A 82 -6.42 3.57 -9.99
N ALA A 83 -6.58 3.53 -8.67
CA ALA A 83 -6.06 2.44 -7.85
C ALA A 83 -6.89 1.15 -8.03
N LEU A 84 -8.19 1.26 -8.29
CA LEU A 84 -9.02 0.09 -8.62
C LEU A 84 -8.62 -0.52 -9.97
N ARG A 85 -8.21 0.30 -10.94
CA ARG A 85 -7.69 -0.18 -12.23
C ARG A 85 -6.50 -1.11 -12.04
N ASP A 86 -5.57 -0.74 -11.16
CA ASP A 86 -4.38 -1.54 -10.85
C ASP A 86 -4.75 -2.95 -10.35
N ILE A 87 -5.73 -3.03 -9.44
CA ILE A 87 -6.22 -4.29 -8.87
C ILE A 87 -6.87 -5.16 -9.96
N ILE A 88 -7.69 -4.56 -10.83
CA ILE A 88 -8.34 -5.28 -11.94
C ILE A 88 -7.31 -5.86 -12.90
N THR A 89 -6.26 -5.10 -13.25
CA THR A 89 -5.18 -5.60 -14.11
C THR A 89 -4.39 -6.75 -13.49
N GLN A 90 -4.22 -6.79 -12.16
CA GLN A 90 -3.50 -7.87 -11.48
C GLN A 90 -4.29 -9.19 -11.47
N VAL A 91 -5.62 -9.12 -11.34
CA VAL A 91 -6.50 -10.31 -11.30
C VAL A 91 -6.85 -10.84 -12.70
N ALA A 92 -6.65 -10.03 -13.75
CA ALA A 92 -6.97 -10.39 -15.13
C ALA A 92 -5.92 -11.30 -15.80
N HIS A 93 -4.87 -11.72 -15.08
CA HIS A 93 -3.77 -12.55 -15.58
C HIS A 93 -3.70 -13.89 -14.85
#